data_AF-A0A4P6HKN6-F1
#
_entry.id   AF-A0A4P6HKN6-F1
#
_cell.length_a   1.000
_cell.length_b   1.000
_cell.length_c   1.000
_cell.angle_alpha   90.00
_cell.angle_beta   90.00
_cell.angle_gamma   90.00
#
_symmetry.space_group_name_H-M   'P 1'
#
loop_
_entity.id
_entity.type
_entity.pdbx_description
1 polymer ?
#
loop_
_entity_poly.entity_id
_entity_poly.type
_entity_poly.pdbx_seq_one_letter_code
_entity_poly.pdbx_strand_id
1 'polypeptide(L)'
;MNPTDAFWNILRQFRDDTLTIQLLLILGYCITVYRIARKPGNATDAFVKVFLAVAFLWNGIACFLIYCWENMVAKFLAGPLYIVIGFLFLVDLFATRKTSFTFAVSPTRRAAIYIFILLAFLFPVLGIFTGHGMIALPGFPCPLAAFTLALMAAAVPRVDGTIYALVLVWAFVNIPKVFGLVNCYEEVTLVLTGFYALAVYKTTRQDGAAAAGLH
;
A
#
# COMPACT_ATOMS: atom_id res chain seq x y z
N MET A 1 -14.44 -3.33 27.30
CA MET A 1 -13.86 -2.43 26.29
C MET A 1 -14.65 -2.61 25.00
N ASN A 2 -15.14 -1.54 24.38
CA ASN A 2 -15.86 -1.70 23.12
C ASN A 2 -14.88 -2.16 22.00
N PRO A 3 -15.35 -2.77 20.90
CA PRO A 3 -14.46 -3.27 19.84
C PRO A 3 -13.60 -2.18 19.18
N THR A 4 -14.10 -0.95 19.10
CA THR A 4 -13.41 0.20 18.51
C THR A 4 -12.21 0.63 19.35
N ASP A 5 -12.39 0.79 20.65
CA ASP A 5 -11.34 1.16 21.59
C ASP A 5 -10.27 0.06 21.59
N ALA A 6 -10.69 -1.22 21.56
CA ALA A 6 -9.76 -2.35 21.54
C ALA A 6 -8.87 -2.32 20.28
N PHE A 7 -9.47 -2.03 19.12
CA PHE A 7 -8.74 -1.82 17.87
C PHE A 7 -7.71 -0.70 17.99
N TRP A 8 -8.12 0.50 18.42
CA TRP A 8 -7.22 1.65 18.52
C TRP A 8 -6.12 1.48 19.58
N ASN A 9 -6.39 0.79 20.69
CA ASN A 9 -5.37 0.51 21.69
C ASN A 9 -4.31 -0.47 21.18
N ILE A 10 -4.70 -1.52 20.44
CA ILE A 10 -3.74 -2.43 19.81
C ILE A 10 -2.86 -1.65 18.81
N LEU A 11 -3.46 -0.79 17.98
CA LEU A 11 -2.70 0.03 17.04
C LEU A 11 -1.76 1.03 17.75
N ARG A 12 -2.20 1.61 18.87
CA ARG A 12 -1.38 2.51 19.69
C ARG A 12 -0.19 1.77 20.29
N GLN A 13 -0.42 0.59 20.85
CA GLN A 13 0.64 -0.26 21.39
C GLN A 13 1.64 -0.66 20.29
N PHE A 14 1.15 -1.10 19.13
CA PHE A 14 2.00 -1.42 17.99
C PHE A 14 2.84 -0.23 17.53
N ARG A 15 2.25 0.97 17.47
CA ARG A 15 3.00 2.21 17.15
C ARG A 15 4.11 2.44 18.17
N ASP A 16 3.80 2.38 19.45
CA ASP A 16 4.73 2.71 20.53
C ASP A 16 5.90 1.72 20.58
N ASP A 17 5.62 0.43 20.42
CA ASP A 17 6.64 -0.62 20.42
C ASP A 17 7.49 -0.62 19.14
N THR A 18 6.95 -0.14 18.01
CA THR A 18 7.61 -0.22 16.70
C THR A 18 8.01 1.13 16.12
N LEU A 19 7.99 2.21 16.91
CA LEU A 19 8.22 3.57 16.42
C LEU A 19 9.50 3.69 15.58
N THR A 20 10.60 3.08 16.04
CA THR A 20 11.88 3.06 15.31
C THR A 20 11.72 2.42 13.93
N ILE A 21 11.00 1.31 13.83
CA ILE A 21 10.76 0.61 12.57
C ILE A 21 9.82 1.43 11.68
N GLN A 22 8.80 2.07 12.24
CA GLN A 22 7.92 2.99 11.50
C GLN A 22 8.71 4.13 10.87
N LEU A 23 9.67 4.73 11.59
CA LEU A 23 10.55 5.76 11.06
C LEU A 23 11.46 5.25 9.93
N LEU A 24 11.98 4.02 10.05
CA LEU A 24 12.76 3.37 8.98
C LEU A 24 11.91 3.10 7.73
N LEU A 25 10.66 2.68 7.90
CA LEU A 25 9.72 2.48 6.79
C LEU A 25 9.39 3.80 6.08
N ILE A 26 9.14 4.87 6.84
CA ILE A 26 8.92 6.23 6.30
C ILE A 26 10.14 6.70 5.51
N LEU A 27 11.35 6.50 6.04
CA LEU A 27 12.59 6.79 5.32
C LEU A 27 12.68 5.97 4.01
N GLY A 28 12.34 4.69 4.07
CA GLY A 28 12.28 3.83 2.89
C GLY A 28 11.28 4.30 1.82
N TYR A 29 10.13 4.86 2.21
CA TYR A 29 9.20 5.50 1.28
C TYR A 29 9.82 6.72 0.60
N CYS A 30 10.45 7.61 1.38
CA CYS A 30 11.12 8.79 0.85
C CYS A 30 12.21 8.41 -0.15
N ILE A 31 13.06 7.43 0.18
CA ILE A 31 14.11 6.93 -0.70
C ILE A 31 13.52 6.31 -1.96
N THR A 32 12.44 5.54 -1.83
CA THR A 32 11.73 4.94 -2.98
C THR A 32 11.25 6.01 -3.95
N VAL A 33 10.50 7.00 -3.47
CA VAL A 33 9.99 8.10 -4.31
C VAL A 33 11.14 8.87 -4.96
N TYR A 34 12.17 9.20 -4.18
CA TYR A 34 13.36 9.91 -4.68
C TYR A 34 14.07 9.14 -5.80
N ARG A 35 14.31 7.83 -5.62
CA ARG A 35 15.00 7.00 -6.61
C ARG A 35 14.20 6.86 -7.89
N ILE A 36 12.89 6.62 -7.81
CA ILE A 36 12.01 6.54 -8.99
C ILE A 36 12.01 7.88 -9.75
N ALA A 37 11.94 9.00 -9.02
CA ALA A 37 11.89 10.32 -9.64
C ALA A 37 13.22 10.74 -10.30
N ARG A 38 14.37 10.32 -9.77
CA ARG A 38 15.69 10.76 -10.25
C ARG A 38 16.35 9.81 -11.24
N LYS A 39 16.29 8.50 -10.98
CA LYS A 39 16.98 7.47 -11.76
C LYS A 39 16.13 6.19 -11.82
N PRO A 40 15.03 6.18 -12.59
CA PRO A 40 14.27 4.96 -12.83
C PRO A 40 15.15 3.93 -13.58
N GLY A 41 14.90 2.64 -13.35
CA GLY A 41 15.64 1.54 -13.97
C GLY A 41 15.88 0.37 -13.01
N ASN A 42 16.57 -0.67 -13.49
CA ASN A 42 16.67 -1.97 -12.82
C ASN A 42 17.14 -1.92 -11.35
N ALA A 43 18.13 -1.08 -11.03
CA ALA A 43 18.63 -0.95 -9.66
C ALA A 43 17.62 -0.27 -8.72
N THR A 44 16.85 0.68 -9.24
CA THR A 44 15.74 1.31 -8.49
C THR A 44 14.60 0.32 -8.35
N ASP A 45 14.21 -0.38 -9.41
CA ASP A 45 13.17 -1.40 -9.36
C ASP A 45 13.50 -2.50 -8.34
N ALA A 46 14.76 -2.95 -8.33
CA ALA A 46 15.22 -3.93 -7.36
C ALA A 46 15.10 -3.41 -5.92
N PHE A 47 15.58 -2.20 -5.65
CA PHE A 47 15.47 -1.58 -4.33
C PHE A 47 14.01 -1.46 -3.88
N VAL A 48 13.12 -0.96 -4.75
CA VAL A 48 11.70 -0.77 -4.42
C VAL A 48 11.02 -2.09 -4.13
N LYS A 49 11.28 -3.14 -4.92
CA LYS A 49 10.71 -4.48 -4.68
C LYS A 49 11.20 -5.08 -3.37
N VAL A 50 12.49 -5.00 -3.06
CA VAL A 50 13.04 -5.47 -1.77
C VAL A 50 12.40 -4.71 -0.61
N PHE A 51 12.35 -3.38 -0.71
CA PHE A 51 11.76 -2.55 0.33
C PHE A 51 10.28 -2.89 0.56
N LEU A 52 9.48 -2.96 -0.50
CA LEU A 52 8.07 -3.32 -0.40
C LEU A 52 7.91 -4.75 0.14
N ALA A 53 8.71 -5.71 -0.33
CA ALA A 53 8.69 -7.07 0.20
C ALA A 53 8.90 -7.11 1.71
N VAL A 54 9.93 -6.43 2.21
CA VAL A 54 10.23 -6.35 3.65
C VAL A 54 9.10 -5.64 4.40
N ALA A 55 8.58 -4.52 3.88
CA ALA A 55 7.50 -3.77 4.53
C ALA A 55 6.20 -4.59 4.65
N PHE A 56 5.84 -5.34 3.60
CA PHE A 56 4.68 -6.21 3.59
C PHE A 56 4.87 -7.43 4.50
N LEU A 57 6.03 -8.09 4.46
CA LEU A 57 6.34 -9.23 5.35
C LEU A 57 6.34 -8.78 6.83
N TRP A 58 6.97 -7.65 7.13
CA TRP A 58 6.98 -7.06 8.47
C TRP A 58 5.57 -6.81 8.99
N ASN A 59 4.73 -6.11 8.22
CA ASN A 59 3.34 -5.83 8.64
C ASN A 59 2.49 -7.11 8.70
N GLY A 60 2.71 -8.04 7.76
CA GLY A 60 2.08 -9.36 7.76
C GLY A 60 2.31 -10.11 9.06
N ILE A 61 3.55 -10.14 9.54
CA ILE A 61 3.93 -10.87 10.75
C ILE A 61 3.65 -10.04 12.00
N ALA A 62 4.28 -8.88 12.13
CA ALA A 62 4.22 -8.08 13.36
C ALA A 62 2.82 -7.52 13.58
N CYS A 63 2.29 -6.71 12.65
CA CYS A 63 0.99 -6.08 12.86
C CYS A 63 -0.15 -7.11 12.91
N PHE A 64 -0.24 -8.02 11.95
CA PHE A 64 -1.40 -8.91 11.86
C PHE A 64 -1.30 -10.19 12.69
N LEU A 65 -0.16 -10.89 12.64
CA LEU A 65 -0.05 -12.20 13.28
C LEU A 65 0.46 -12.16 14.72
N ILE A 66 1.06 -11.05 15.17
CA ILE A 66 1.47 -10.87 16.58
C ILE A 66 0.47 -9.97 17.31
N TYR A 67 0.33 -8.70 16.89
CA TYR A 67 -0.48 -7.73 17.64
C TYR A 67 -1.99 -7.91 17.44
N CYS A 68 -2.43 -8.17 16.20
CA CYS A 68 -3.85 -8.32 15.87
C CYS A 68 -4.33 -9.78 15.82
N TRP A 69 -3.59 -10.74 16.39
CA TRP A 69 -3.85 -12.18 16.25
C TRP A 69 -5.27 -12.62 16.62
N GLU A 70 -5.85 -12.01 17.66
CA GLU A 70 -7.20 -12.31 18.14
C GLU A 70 -8.29 -11.89 17.13
N ASN A 71 -7.97 -11.03 16.18
CA ASN A 71 -8.90 -10.63 15.13
C ASN A 71 -8.88 -11.66 13.98
N MET A 72 -10.02 -12.30 13.72
CA MET A 72 -10.15 -13.33 12.67
C MET A 72 -9.76 -12.82 11.27
N VAL A 73 -10.13 -11.58 10.92
CA VAL A 73 -9.77 -10.98 9.63
C VAL A 73 -8.26 -10.75 9.57
N ALA A 74 -7.64 -10.30 10.66
CA ALA A 74 -6.19 -10.14 10.71
C ALA A 74 -5.47 -11.47 10.53
N LYS A 75 -5.89 -12.50 11.28
CA LYS A 75 -5.24 -13.82 11.33
C LYS A 75 -5.39 -14.62 10.03
N PHE A 76 -6.60 -14.71 9.50
CA PHE A 76 -6.90 -15.62 8.37
C PHE A 76 -6.85 -14.95 7.01
N LEU A 77 -6.94 -13.61 6.95
CA LEU A 77 -6.92 -12.87 5.69
C LEU A 77 -5.73 -11.93 5.61
N ALA A 78 -5.63 -10.94 6.50
CA ALA A 78 -4.66 -9.85 6.37
C ALA A 78 -3.20 -10.30 6.45
N GLY A 79 -2.85 -11.08 7.48
CA GLY A 79 -1.50 -11.60 7.69
C GLY A 79 -1.03 -12.45 6.51
N PRO A 80 -1.76 -13.53 6.15
CA PRO A 80 -1.43 -14.35 4.99
C PRO A 80 -1.36 -13.54 3.68
N LEU A 81 -2.31 -12.64 3.43
CA LEU A 81 -2.32 -11.80 2.24
C LEU A 81 -1.06 -10.93 2.14
N TYR A 82 -0.67 -10.27 3.23
CA TYR A 82 0.53 -9.43 3.27
C TYR A 82 1.81 -10.24 3.08
N ILE A 83 1.88 -11.43 3.69
CA ILE A 83 3.03 -12.33 3.52
C ILE A 83 3.15 -12.78 2.07
N VAL A 84 2.04 -13.17 1.44
CA VAL A 84 2.01 -13.56 0.02
C VAL A 84 2.43 -12.40 -0.88
N ILE A 85 1.88 -11.19 -0.67
CA ILE A 85 2.28 -10.00 -1.44
C ILE A 85 3.79 -9.74 -1.30
N GLY A 86 4.30 -9.80 -0.07
CA GLY A 86 5.72 -9.59 0.19
C GLY A 86 6.60 -10.62 -0.51
N PHE A 87 6.22 -11.90 -0.49
CA PHE A 87 6.93 -12.96 -1.20
C PHE A 87 6.85 -12.78 -2.72
N LEU A 88 5.69 -12.38 -3.25
CA LEU A 88 5.52 -12.14 -4.68
C LEU A 88 6.39 -10.97 -5.19
N PHE A 89 6.64 -9.94 -4.39
CA PHE A 89 7.62 -8.92 -4.75
C PHE A 89 9.04 -9.48 -4.89
N LEU A 90 9.43 -10.46 -4.06
CA LEU A 90 10.70 -11.17 -4.21
C LEU A 90 10.70 -12.06 -5.45
N VAL A 91 9.60 -12.75 -5.75
CA VAL A 91 9.45 -13.52 -6.99
C VAL A 91 9.55 -12.60 -8.22
N ASP A 92 8.92 -11.43 -8.17
CA ASP A 92 8.99 -10.44 -9.25
C ASP A 92 10.38 -9.78 -9.38
N LEU A 93 11.17 -9.78 -8.31
CA LEU A 93 12.57 -9.37 -8.37
C LEU A 93 13.46 -10.41 -9.05
N PHE A 94 13.38 -11.67 -8.59
CA PHE A 94 14.34 -12.70 -8.97
C PHE A 94 13.94 -13.49 -10.22
N ALA A 95 12.65 -13.71 -10.44
CA ALA A 95 12.14 -14.60 -11.48
C ALA A 95 11.44 -13.84 -12.62
N THR A 96 10.36 -13.11 -12.34
CA THR A 96 9.47 -12.64 -13.42
C THR A 96 9.86 -11.27 -13.99
N ARG A 97 10.39 -10.36 -13.16
CA ARG A 97 10.82 -9.00 -13.54
C ARG A 97 9.78 -8.22 -14.36
N LYS A 98 8.49 -8.41 -14.05
CA LYS A 98 7.37 -7.76 -14.76
C LYS A 98 7.20 -6.31 -14.33
N THR A 99 7.42 -6.00 -13.06
CA THR A 99 7.21 -4.65 -12.54
C THR A 99 8.40 -3.74 -12.79
N SER A 100 8.16 -2.56 -13.37
CA SER A 100 9.15 -1.48 -13.52
C SER A 100 8.54 -0.14 -13.13
N PHE A 101 9.17 0.56 -12.18
CA PHE A 101 8.64 1.77 -11.59
C PHE A 101 9.20 3.01 -12.30
N THR A 102 8.31 3.87 -12.78
CA THR A 102 8.66 5.14 -13.42
C THR A 102 7.57 6.18 -13.19
N PHE A 103 7.98 7.45 -13.05
CA PHE A 103 7.05 8.59 -13.09
C PHE A 103 7.02 9.27 -14.47
N ALA A 104 7.62 8.66 -15.49
CA ALA A 104 7.54 9.10 -16.88
C ALA A 104 6.18 8.69 -17.51
N VAL A 105 5.10 9.19 -16.92
CA VAL A 105 3.71 9.02 -17.38
C VAL A 105 3.12 10.39 -17.73
N SER A 106 1.88 10.43 -18.25
CA SER A 106 1.21 11.69 -18.57
C SER A 106 1.18 12.64 -17.36
N PRO A 107 1.25 13.97 -17.55
CA PRO A 107 1.28 14.94 -16.45
C PRO A 107 0.13 14.77 -15.46
N THR A 108 -1.08 14.53 -15.95
CA THR A 108 -2.28 14.31 -15.12
C THR A 108 -2.17 13.05 -14.27
N ARG A 109 -1.71 11.93 -14.86
CA ARG A 109 -1.49 10.68 -14.13
C ARG A 109 -0.40 10.85 -13.08
N ARG A 110 0.70 11.52 -13.42
CA ARG A 110 1.80 11.84 -12.50
C ARG A 110 1.33 12.67 -11.31
N ALA A 111 0.53 13.71 -11.56
CA ALA A 111 -0.04 14.54 -10.49
C ALA A 111 -0.91 13.72 -9.54
N ALA A 112 -1.81 12.89 -10.07
CA ALA A 112 -2.65 12.01 -9.27
C ALA A 112 -1.83 11.01 -8.43
N ILE A 113 -0.79 10.39 -9.00
CA ILE A 113 0.13 9.51 -8.28
C ILE A 113 0.76 10.25 -7.08
N TYR A 114 1.29 11.46 -7.29
CA TYR A 114 1.88 12.24 -6.19
C TYR A 114 0.85 12.62 -5.12
N ILE A 115 -0.39 12.94 -5.51
CA ILE A 115 -1.48 13.19 -4.56
C ILE A 115 -1.74 11.95 -3.70
N PHE A 116 -1.88 10.77 -4.30
CA PHE A 116 -2.13 9.54 -3.53
C PHE A 116 -0.94 9.11 -2.67
N ILE A 117 0.29 9.30 -3.15
CA ILE A 117 1.49 9.12 -2.32
C ILE A 117 1.43 10.07 -1.12
N LEU A 118 1.14 11.36 -1.33
CA LEU A 118 1.03 12.33 -0.26
C LEU A 118 -0.07 11.97 0.74
N LEU A 119 -1.22 11.49 0.27
CA LEU A 119 -2.31 11.03 1.13
C LEU A 119 -1.88 9.86 2.03
N ALA A 120 -1.06 8.93 1.53
CA ALA A 120 -0.49 7.85 2.36
C ALA A 120 0.41 8.40 3.48
N PHE A 121 1.18 9.46 3.23
CA PHE A 121 1.98 10.14 4.27
C PHE A 121 1.12 10.95 5.25
N LEU A 122 0.01 11.52 4.78
CA LEU A 122 -0.90 12.33 5.58
C LEU A 122 -1.93 11.50 6.37
N PHE A 123 -1.93 10.18 6.22
CA PHE A 123 -2.81 9.27 6.97
C PHE A 123 -2.86 9.56 8.49
N PRO A 124 -1.74 9.70 9.23
CA PRO A 124 -1.81 10.00 10.66
C PRO A 124 -2.36 11.41 10.95
N VAL A 125 -2.16 12.37 10.03
CA VAL A 125 -2.68 13.74 10.16
C VAL A 125 -4.20 13.73 10.05
N LEU A 126 -4.75 12.93 9.13
CA LEU A 126 -6.20 12.69 9.05
C LEU A 126 -6.73 12.09 10.36
N GLY A 127 -5.92 11.24 11.01
CA GLY A 127 -6.19 10.67 12.33
C GLY A 127 -6.40 11.71 13.44
N ILE A 128 -5.72 12.85 13.37
CA ILE A 128 -5.94 13.97 14.30
C ILE A 128 -7.34 14.57 14.06
N PHE A 129 -7.70 14.83 12.80
CA PHE A 129 -8.95 15.51 12.45
C PHE A 129 -10.20 14.67 12.75
N THR A 130 -10.07 13.36 12.78
CA THR A 130 -11.13 12.39 13.07
C THR A 130 -11.21 12.01 14.56
N GLY A 131 -10.30 12.52 15.40
CA GLY A 131 -10.31 12.31 16.85
C GLY A 131 -9.52 11.12 17.37
N HIS A 132 -8.80 10.37 16.51
CA HIS A 132 -8.00 9.21 16.91
C HIS A 132 -6.54 9.57 17.26
N GLY A 133 -6.08 10.74 16.82
CA GLY A 133 -4.71 11.22 16.99
C GLY A 133 -3.70 10.55 16.04
N MET A 134 -2.42 10.81 16.27
CA MET A 134 -1.31 10.27 15.45
C MET A 134 -1.00 8.81 15.82
N ILE A 135 -1.94 7.90 15.61
CA ILE A 135 -1.76 6.46 15.89
C ILE A 135 -1.24 5.73 14.65
N ALA A 136 -2.02 5.75 13.56
CA ALA A 136 -1.71 5.02 12.34
C ALA A 136 -0.66 5.79 11.50
N LEU A 137 0.61 5.59 11.82
CA LEU A 137 1.74 6.16 11.06
C LEU A 137 1.80 5.58 9.64
N PRO A 138 2.49 6.25 8.68
CA PRO A 138 2.51 5.80 7.29
C PRO A 138 3.02 4.36 7.09
N GLY A 139 3.86 3.84 7.98
CA GLY A 139 4.37 2.46 7.91
C GLY A 139 3.36 1.38 8.31
N PHE A 140 2.15 1.75 8.74
CA PHE A 140 1.06 0.83 9.02
C PHE A 140 0.58 0.11 7.74
N PRO A 141 -0.18 -0.99 7.88
CA PRO A 141 -0.63 -1.76 6.72
C PRO A 141 -1.42 -0.94 5.70
N CYS A 142 -2.40 -0.13 6.14
CA CYS A 142 -3.29 0.59 5.23
C CYS A 142 -2.57 1.68 4.41
N PRO A 143 -1.79 2.59 5.02
CA PRO A 143 -1.02 3.55 4.24
C PRO A 143 0.08 2.90 3.39
N LEU A 144 0.70 1.80 3.85
CA LEU A 144 1.64 1.01 3.02
C LEU A 144 0.96 0.49 1.74
N ALA A 145 -0.24 -0.06 1.84
CA ALA A 145 -0.99 -0.54 0.69
C ALA A 145 -1.39 0.61 -0.25
N ALA A 146 -1.81 1.76 0.29
CA ALA A 146 -2.15 2.94 -0.50
C ALA A 146 -0.92 3.45 -1.26
N PHE A 147 0.21 3.61 -0.57
CA PHE A 147 1.49 3.98 -1.16
C PHE A 147 1.88 3.02 -2.29
N THR A 148 1.77 1.70 -2.02
CA THR A 148 2.10 0.66 -3.00
C THR A 148 1.20 0.73 -4.23
N LEU A 149 -0.11 0.88 -4.06
CA LEU A 149 -1.05 1.03 -5.17
C LEU A 149 -0.75 2.27 -6.01
N ALA A 150 -0.40 3.40 -5.39
CA ALA A 150 0.00 4.60 -6.11
C ALA A 150 1.28 4.38 -6.94
N LEU A 151 2.28 3.69 -6.39
CA LEU A 151 3.49 3.33 -7.14
C LEU A 151 3.21 2.34 -8.27
N MET A 152 2.38 1.32 -8.03
CA MET A 152 2.01 0.34 -9.03
C MET A 152 1.17 0.98 -10.15
N ALA A 153 0.29 1.93 -9.80
CA ALA A 153 -0.43 2.76 -10.75
C ALA A 153 0.52 3.69 -11.53
N ALA A 154 1.76 3.93 -11.11
CA ALA A 154 2.80 4.55 -11.93
C ALA A 154 3.48 3.55 -12.87
N ALA A 155 3.65 2.31 -12.43
CA ALA A 155 4.30 1.22 -13.17
C ALA A 155 3.47 0.67 -14.34
N VAL A 156 2.13 0.83 -14.34
CA VAL A 156 1.26 0.35 -15.44
C VAL A 156 1.73 0.92 -16.81
N PRO A 157 1.87 0.10 -17.87
CA PRO A 157 1.46 -1.31 -17.97
C PRO A 157 2.50 -2.35 -17.51
N ARG A 158 3.72 -1.93 -17.16
CA ARG A 158 4.80 -2.81 -16.70
C ARG A 158 4.67 -3.10 -15.20
N VAL A 159 3.65 -3.87 -14.85
CA VAL A 159 3.37 -4.28 -13.46
C VAL A 159 2.94 -5.74 -13.39
N ASP A 160 3.31 -6.44 -12.32
CA ASP A 160 2.75 -7.76 -12.05
C ASP A 160 1.28 -7.63 -11.62
N GLY A 161 0.36 -8.11 -12.47
CA GLY A 161 -1.07 -8.02 -12.24
C GLY A 161 -1.57 -8.85 -11.06
N THR A 162 -0.86 -9.90 -10.65
CA THR A 162 -1.22 -10.71 -9.47
C THR A 162 -0.96 -9.92 -8.20
N ILE A 163 0.24 -9.31 -8.07
CA ILE A 163 0.55 -8.42 -6.94
C ILE A 163 -0.46 -7.28 -6.89
N TYR A 164 -0.76 -6.67 -8.05
CA TYR A 164 -1.69 -5.55 -8.15
C TYR A 164 -3.09 -5.92 -7.63
N ALA A 165 -3.61 -7.07 -8.06
CA ALA A 165 -4.91 -7.56 -7.66
C ALA A 165 -4.97 -7.87 -6.16
N LEU A 166 -3.93 -8.48 -5.58
CA LEU A 166 -3.90 -8.79 -4.15
C LEU A 166 -3.86 -7.53 -3.28
N VAL A 167 -3.11 -6.49 -3.68
CA VAL A 167 -3.12 -5.22 -2.95
C VAL A 167 -4.48 -4.51 -3.08
N LEU A 168 -5.15 -4.62 -4.24
CA LEU A 168 -6.54 -4.14 -4.39
C LEU A 168 -7.54 -4.88 -3.51
N VAL A 169 -7.41 -6.20 -3.36
CA VAL A 169 -8.24 -6.99 -2.43
C VAL A 169 -8.13 -6.42 -1.02
N TRP A 170 -6.91 -6.12 -0.57
CA TRP A 170 -6.73 -5.47 0.72
C TRP A 170 -7.42 -4.11 0.79
N ALA A 171 -7.26 -3.25 -0.23
CA ALA A 171 -7.89 -1.94 -0.24
C ALA A 171 -9.41 -2.00 -0.07
N PHE A 172 -10.07 -2.96 -0.73
CA PHE A 172 -11.53 -3.05 -0.69
C PHE A 172 -12.10 -3.79 0.52
N VAL A 173 -11.35 -4.72 1.12
CA VAL A 173 -11.75 -5.36 2.38
C VAL A 173 -11.87 -4.34 3.52
N ASN A 174 -11.19 -3.20 3.41
CA ASN A 174 -11.22 -2.14 4.41
C ASN A 174 -12.37 -1.13 4.25
N ILE A 175 -13.21 -1.25 3.21
CA ILE A 175 -14.38 -0.37 3.00
C ILE A 175 -15.28 -0.25 4.25
N PRO A 176 -15.64 -1.33 4.97
CA PRO A 176 -16.49 -1.23 6.15
C PRO A 176 -15.92 -0.33 7.26
N LYS A 177 -14.60 -0.16 7.34
CA LYS A 177 -13.95 0.72 8.33
C LYS A 177 -14.28 2.19 8.09
N VAL A 178 -14.42 2.59 6.82
CA VAL A 178 -14.81 3.94 6.41
C VAL A 178 -16.25 4.26 6.86
N PHE A 179 -17.12 3.25 6.89
CA PHE A 179 -18.53 3.38 7.29
C PHE A 179 -18.77 3.21 8.80
N GLY A 180 -17.73 3.34 9.61
CA GLY A 180 -17.87 3.40 11.08
C GLY A 180 -17.74 2.06 11.81
N LEU A 181 -17.31 0.97 11.16
CA LEU A 181 -17.10 -0.32 11.85
C LEU A 181 -16.11 -0.20 13.02
N VAL A 182 -15.07 0.62 12.85
CA VAL A 182 -14.06 0.94 13.89
C VAL A 182 -13.73 2.45 13.92
N ASN A 183 -14.60 3.28 13.32
CA ASN A 183 -14.39 4.72 13.15
C ASN A 183 -13.07 5.12 12.45
N CYS A 184 -12.41 4.22 11.73
CA CYS A 184 -11.17 4.51 10.99
C CYS A 184 -11.51 5.19 9.65
N TYR A 185 -11.88 6.47 9.70
CA TYR A 185 -12.29 7.26 8.53
C TYR A 185 -11.11 7.60 7.60
N GLU A 186 -9.89 7.63 8.12
CA GLU A 186 -8.65 7.88 7.38
C GLU A 186 -8.42 6.82 6.28
N GLU A 187 -9.03 5.65 6.46
CA GLU A 187 -9.06 4.54 5.51
C GLU A 187 -9.65 4.94 4.15
N VAL A 188 -10.40 6.04 4.07
CA VAL A 188 -10.88 6.62 2.80
C VAL A 188 -9.74 6.85 1.81
N THR A 189 -8.54 7.18 2.30
CA THR A 189 -7.36 7.38 1.45
C THR A 189 -6.94 6.11 0.72
N LEU A 190 -6.93 4.95 1.40
CA LEU A 190 -6.63 3.64 0.80
C LEU A 190 -7.70 3.27 -0.23
N VAL A 191 -8.98 3.42 0.14
CA VAL A 191 -10.10 3.06 -0.73
C VAL A 191 -10.10 3.89 -2.02
N LEU A 192 -9.93 5.21 -1.91
CA LEU A 192 -9.81 6.10 -3.07
C LEU A 192 -8.60 5.74 -3.95
N THR A 193 -7.47 5.42 -3.32
CA THR A 193 -6.27 4.98 -4.05
C THR A 193 -6.53 3.65 -4.78
N GLY A 194 -7.27 2.73 -4.17
CA GLY A 194 -7.70 1.47 -4.77
C GLY A 194 -8.57 1.65 -6.01
N PHE A 195 -9.58 2.52 -5.93
CA PHE A 195 -10.42 2.86 -7.10
C PHE A 195 -9.61 3.50 -8.23
N TYR A 196 -8.74 4.46 -7.89
CA TYR A 196 -7.86 5.10 -8.85
C TYR A 196 -6.93 4.09 -9.53
N ALA A 197 -6.25 3.25 -8.74
CA ALA A 197 -5.35 2.22 -9.23
C ALA A 197 -6.10 1.23 -10.14
N LEU A 198 -7.31 0.80 -9.77
CA LEU A 198 -8.13 -0.06 -10.61
C LEU A 198 -8.50 0.60 -11.95
N ALA A 199 -8.88 1.88 -11.92
CA ALA A 199 -9.22 2.64 -13.12
C ALA A 199 -8.03 2.76 -14.08
N VAL A 200 -6.84 3.10 -13.57
CA VAL A 200 -5.59 3.17 -14.36
C VAL A 200 -5.24 1.82 -14.99
N TYR A 201 -5.38 0.74 -14.21
CA TYR A 201 -5.05 -0.61 -14.69
C TYR A 201 -5.99 -1.06 -15.82
N LYS A 202 -7.30 -0.78 -15.71
CA LYS A 202 -8.30 -1.14 -16.74
C LYS A 202 -8.13 -0.31 -18.02
N THR A 203 -8.09 1.01 -17.89
CA THR A 203 -7.99 1.94 -19.04
C THR A 203 -6.74 1.65 -19.87
N THR A 204 -5.57 1.55 -19.23
CA THR A 204 -4.32 1.30 -19.94
C THR A 204 -4.26 -0.09 -20.61
N ARG A 205 -4.93 -1.12 -20.04
CA ARG A 205 -5.06 -2.43 -20.71
C ARG A 205 -5.96 -2.37 -21.93
N GLN A 206 -7.06 -1.63 -21.85
CA GLN A 206 -7.99 -1.45 -22.97
C GLN A 206 -7.33 -0.70 -24.12
N ASP A 207 -6.60 0.36 -23.84
CA ASP A 207 -5.84 1.12 -24.85
C ASP A 207 -4.77 0.23 -25.52
N GLY A 208 -4.09 -0.61 -24.75
CA GLY A 208 -3.12 -1.57 -25.29
C GLY A 208 -3.75 -2.67 -26.16
N ALA A 209 -4.95 -3.15 -25.81
CA ALA A 209 -5.68 -4.15 -26.59
C ALA A 209 -6.26 -3.55 -27.89
N ALA A 210 -6.83 -2.35 -27.81
CA ALA A 210 -7.33 -1.61 -28.97
C ALA A 210 -6.20 -1.26 -29.95
N ALA A 211 -5.03 -0.84 -29.45
CA ALA A 211 -3.86 -0.58 -30.28
C ALA A 211 -3.27 -1.86 -30.92
N ALA A 212 -3.52 -3.04 -30.35
CA ALA A 212 -3.06 -4.33 -30.87
C ALA A 212 -4.04 -4.98 -31.87
N GLY A 213 -5.20 -4.36 -32.14
CA GLY A 213 -6.19 -4.89 -33.10
C GLY A 213 -6.85 -6.20 -32.68
N LEU A 214 -6.80 -6.57 -31.39
CA LEU A 214 -7.42 -7.77 -30.84
C LEU A 214 -8.85 -7.43 -30.40
N HIS A 215 -9.80 -7.52 -31.35
CA HIS A 215 -11.25 -7.49 -31.10
C HIS A 215 -11.85 -8.88 -31.33
#